data_AF-A0A960D321-F1
#
_entry.id   AF-A0A960D321-F1
#
_cell.length_a   1.000
_cell.length_b   1.000
_cell.length_c   1.000
_cell.angle_alpha   90.00
_cell.angle_beta   90.00
_cell.angle_gamma   90.00
#
_symmetry.space_group_name_H-M   'P 1'
#
loop_
_entity.id
_entity.type
_entity.pdbx_description
1 polymer ?
#
loop_
_entity_poly.entity_id
_entity_poly.type
_entity_poly.pdbx_seq_one_letter_code
_entity_poly.pdbx_strand_id
1 'polypeptide(L)'
;AMAAPDPAAVWHEFFPTTDEELAAQGLAYYHGGDPAAPVVYEDFLPASAAGIFRSNLDTDSEATTLDDESGYTLDWMAGTIGHHIHDPYELYEATAQEPPA
;
A
#
# COMPACT_ATOMS: atom_id res chain seq x y z
N ALA A 1 16.56 0.00 6.05
CA ALA A 1 16.72 0.09 4.58
C ALA A 1 16.86 1.54 4.04
N MET A 2 15.85 2.42 4.19
CA MET A 2 15.83 3.72 3.49
C MET A 2 16.98 4.70 3.82
N ALA A 3 17.68 4.51 4.93
CA ALA A 3 18.87 5.30 5.29
C ALA A 3 20.19 4.75 4.72
N ALA A 4 20.15 3.60 4.03
CA ALA A 4 21.33 2.99 3.44
C ALA A 4 21.71 3.68 2.11
N PRO A 5 22.99 3.61 1.69
CA PRO A 5 23.45 4.19 0.42
C PRO A 5 22.75 3.63 -0.82
N ASP A 6 22.37 2.34 -0.78
CA ASP A 6 21.54 1.67 -1.77
C ASP A 6 20.40 0.94 -1.05
N PRO A 7 19.24 1.59 -0.89
CA PRO A 7 18.09 1.00 -0.21
C PRO A 7 17.58 -0.27 -0.88
N ALA A 8 17.67 -0.37 -2.21
CA ALA A 8 17.19 -1.54 -2.96
C ALA A 8 18.06 -2.76 -2.68
N ALA A 9 19.39 -2.58 -2.62
CA ALA A 9 20.32 -3.66 -2.31
C ALA A 9 20.11 -4.25 -0.91
N VAL A 10 19.70 -3.44 0.08
CA VAL A 10 19.53 -3.90 1.48
C VAL A 10 18.10 -4.20 1.89
N TRP A 11 17.11 -3.95 1.02
CA TRP A 11 15.69 -4.06 1.39
C TRP A 11 15.32 -5.46 1.93
N HIS A 12 15.87 -6.49 1.29
CA HIS A 12 15.67 -7.90 1.66
C HIS A 12 16.10 -8.25 3.09
N GLU A 13 16.98 -7.46 3.71
CA GLU A 13 17.38 -7.66 5.11
C GLU A 13 16.29 -7.22 6.11
N PHE A 14 15.36 -6.37 5.66
CA PHE A 14 14.32 -5.76 6.50
C PHE A 14 12.91 -6.23 6.14
N PHE A 15 12.71 -6.78 4.94
CA PHE A 15 11.42 -7.22 4.45
C PHE A 15 11.54 -8.59 3.77
N PRO A 16 10.67 -9.57 4.09
CA PRO A 16 10.77 -10.91 3.51
C PRO A 16 10.66 -10.88 1.98
N THR A 17 11.35 -11.81 1.33
CA THR A 17 11.42 -11.88 -0.14
C THR A 17 10.62 -13.01 -0.74
N THR A 18 9.93 -13.80 0.09
CA THR A 18 9.13 -14.95 -0.35
C THR A 18 7.71 -14.86 0.17
N ASP A 19 6.74 -15.32 -0.63
CA ASP A 19 5.34 -15.38 -0.22
C ASP A 19 5.11 -16.29 0.99
N GLU A 20 5.90 -17.36 1.13
CA GLU A 20 5.84 -18.24 2.29
C GLU A 20 6.15 -17.48 3.59
N GLU A 21 7.20 -16.66 3.59
CA GLU A 21 7.58 -15.85 4.76
C GLU A 21 6.60 -14.70 5.01
N LEU A 22 6.08 -14.08 3.95
CA LEU A 22 5.09 -13.01 4.04
C LEU A 22 3.75 -13.52 4.62
N ALA A 23 3.27 -14.67 4.13
CA ALA A 23 2.07 -15.32 4.63
C ALA A 23 2.25 -15.75 6.10
N ALA A 24 3.38 -16.38 6.43
CA ALA A 24 3.67 -16.82 7.80
C ALA A 24 3.72 -15.67 8.82
N GLN A 25 4.08 -14.46 8.38
CA GLN A 25 4.17 -13.26 9.21
C GLN A 25 2.92 -12.37 9.15
N GLY A 26 1.92 -12.71 8.32
CA GLY A 26 0.72 -11.89 8.12
C GLY A 26 1.01 -10.53 7.50
N LEU A 27 2.01 -10.45 6.61
CA LEU A 27 2.45 -9.21 5.96
C LEU A 27 1.78 -8.95 4.60
N ALA A 28 1.05 -9.93 4.08
CA ALA A 28 0.27 -9.83 2.85
C ALA A 28 -0.98 -10.72 2.92
N TYR A 29 -1.95 -10.44 2.04
CA TYR A 29 -3.20 -11.18 1.93
C TYR A 29 -3.08 -12.30 0.89
N TYR A 30 -3.61 -13.47 1.21
CA TYR A 30 -3.57 -14.67 0.38
C TYR A 30 -4.93 -15.37 0.38
N HIS A 31 -5.36 -15.86 -0.79
CA HIS A 31 -6.60 -16.62 -0.92
C HIS A 31 -6.55 -17.90 -0.08
N GLY A 32 -7.44 -18.02 0.90
CA GLY A 32 -7.45 -19.13 1.85
C GLY A 32 -6.16 -19.28 2.66
N GLY A 33 -5.32 -18.25 2.71
CA GLY A 33 -3.99 -18.31 3.32
C GLY A 33 -2.95 -19.10 2.52
N ASP A 34 -3.21 -19.43 1.25
CA ASP A 34 -2.26 -20.15 0.38
C ASP A 34 -1.18 -19.19 -0.17
N PRO A 35 0.10 -19.35 0.19
CA PRO A 35 1.19 -18.51 -0.33
C PRO A 35 1.33 -18.55 -1.86
N ALA A 36 0.79 -19.57 -2.52
CA ALA A 36 0.77 -19.65 -3.98
C ALA A 36 -0.32 -18.80 -4.65
N ALA A 37 -1.23 -18.20 -3.87
CA ALA A 37 -2.36 -17.42 -4.35
C ALA A 37 -2.45 -16.05 -3.64
N PRO A 38 -1.49 -15.13 -3.86
CA PRO A 38 -1.56 -13.78 -3.30
C PRO A 38 -2.76 -13.00 -3.84
N VAL A 39 -3.39 -12.20 -2.98
CA VAL A 39 -4.41 -11.24 -3.39
C VAL A 39 -3.73 -10.04 -4.05
N VAL A 40 -4.20 -9.66 -5.24
CA VAL A 40 -3.64 -8.54 -6.01
C VAL A 40 -3.96 -7.21 -5.31
N TYR A 41 -2.95 -6.35 -5.21
CA TYR A 41 -3.11 -4.98 -4.72
C TYR A 41 -3.72 -4.10 -5.81
N GLU A 42 -4.90 -3.52 -5.53
CA GLU A 42 -5.71 -2.75 -6.50
C GLU A 42 -5.80 -1.25 -6.13
N ASP A 43 -5.07 -0.82 -5.09
CA ASP A 43 -5.03 0.56 -4.63
C ASP A 43 -3.78 1.32 -5.13
N PHE A 44 -3.62 2.54 -4.61
CA PHE A 44 -2.48 3.40 -4.90
C PHE A 44 -1.53 3.47 -3.71
N LEU A 45 -0.23 3.55 -4.00
CA LEU A 45 0.78 3.79 -2.97
C LEU A 45 0.44 5.06 -2.17
N PRO A 46 0.65 5.07 -0.84
CA PRO A 46 0.41 6.25 0.00
C PRO A 46 1.16 7.48 -0.49
N ALA A 47 0.65 8.68 -0.18
CA ALA A 47 1.21 9.95 -0.65
C ALA A 47 2.71 10.15 -0.30
N SER A 48 3.21 9.58 0.80
CA SER A 48 4.64 9.61 1.16
C SER A 48 5.53 8.80 0.20
N ALA A 49 4.96 7.84 -0.54
CA ALA A 49 5.62 7.10 -1.62
C ALA A 49 5.52 7.81 -2.99
N ALA A 50 4.78 8.92 -3.09
CA ALA A 50 4.64 9.70 -4.33
C ALA A 50 5.96 10.28 -4.86
N GLY A 51 7.02 10.27 -4.04
CA GLY A 51 8.38 10.57 -4.49
C GLY A 51 8.89 9.67 -5.63
N ILE A 52 8.36 8.45 -5.78
CA ILE A 52 8.73 7.51 -6.85
C ILE A 52 8.04 7.85 -8.19
N PHE A 53 6.84 8.45 -8.16
CA PHE A 53 6.11 8.87 -9.37
C PHE A 53 6.60 10.19 -9.97
N ARG A 54 7.56 10.86 -9.31
CA ARG A 54 8.21 12.09 -9.81
C ARG A 54 9.06 11.89 -11.06
N SER A 55 9.39 10.66 -11.44
CA SER A 55 10.10 10.39 -12.70
C SER A 55 9.28 10.75 -13.95
N ASN A 56 7.97 10.98 -13.81
CA ASN A 56 7.05 11.38 -14.89
C ASN A 56 6.66 12.87 -14.88
N LEU A 57 7.17 13.70 -13.95
CA LEU A 57 6.82 15.13 -13.86
C LEU A 57 8.03 16.01 -14.20
N ASP A 58 7.86 16.94 -15.15
CA ASP A 58 8.91 17.85 -15.67
C ASP A 58 9.23 19.02 -14.72
N THR A 59 8.77 18.98 -13.46
CA THR A 59 8.95 20.05 -12.47
C THR A 59 9.21 19.48 -11.09
N ASP A 60 10.31 19.91 -10.48
CA ASP A 60 10.65 19.66 -9.09
C ASP A 60 9.61 20.33 -8.17
N SER A 61 8.65 19.56 -7.70
CA SER A 61 7.81 19.94 -6.57
C SER A 61 8.42 19.35 -5.31
N GLU A 62 8.69 20.18 -4.30
CA GLU A 62 9.22 19.72 -3.02
C GLU A 62 8.26 18.70 -2.41
N ALA A 63 8.81 17.54 -2.03
CA ALA A 63 8.10 16.56 -1.23
C ALA A 63 7.87 17.18 0.14
N THR A 64 6.78 17.93 0.26
CA THR A 64 6.33 18.32 1.57
C THR A 64 5.80 17.04 2.19
N THR A 65 6.46 16.58 3.25
CA THR A 65 5.81 15.79 4.29
C THR A 65 4.71 16.69 4.84
N LEU A 66 3.60 16.80 4.10
CA LEU A 66 2.44 17.50 4.59
C LEU A 66 1.94 16.59 5.70
N ASP A 67 2.24 16.96 6.93
CA ASP A 67 1.25 16.79 7.97
C ASP A 67 -0.07 17.29 7.36
N ASP A 68 -1.09 16.44 7.40
CA ASP A 68 -2.39 16.75 6.82
C ASP A 68 -3.08 17.84 7.65
N GLU A 69 -2.59 19.06 7.52
CA GLU A 69 -3.12 20.28 8.15
C GLU A 69 -4.31 20.83 7.36
N SER A 70 -4.70 20.15 6.28
CA SER A 70 -5.83 20.54 5.42
C SER A 70 -7.18 20.32 6.11
N GLY A 71 -7.23 19.41 7.08
CA GLY A 71 -8.45 19.03 7.80
C GLY A 71 -9.43 18.22 6.94
N TYR A 72 -9.04 17.79 5.73
CA TYR A 72 -9.86 16.97 4.86
C TYR A 72 -9.75 15.50 5.26
N THR A 73 -10.81 14.97 5.85
CA THR A 73 -10.89 13.56 6.24
C THR A 73 -11.54 12.71 5.14
N LEU A 74 -11.34 11.39 5.24
CA LEU A 74 -12.10 10.42 4.43
C LEU A 74 -13.61 10.62 4.57
N ASP A 75 -14.11 10.92 5.78
CA ASP A 75 -15.53 11.21 6.03
C ASP A 75 -16.01 12.45 5.28
N TRP A 76 -15.22 13.52 5.27
CA TRP A 76 -15.54 14.73 4.52
C TRP A 76 -15.61 14.44 3.01
N MET A 77 -14.65 13.66 2.49
CA MET A 77 -14.63 13.27 1.08
C MET A 77 -15.84 12.40 0.73
N ALA A 78 -16.15 11.40 1.56
CA ALA A 78 -17.32 10.54 1.41
C ALA A 78 -18.63 11.36 1.36
N GLY A 79 -18.77 12.34 2.27
CA GLY A 79 -19.90 13.27 2.28
C GLY A 79 -19.99 14.13 1.03
N THR A 80 -18.84 14.55 0.48
CA THR A 80 -18.77 15.40 -0.72
C THR A 80 -19.08 14.63 -2.00
N ILE A 81 -18.55 13.42 -2.17
CA ILE A 81 -18.85 12.55 -3.31
C ILE A 81 -20.24 11.90 -3.21
N GLY A 82 -20.85 11.95 -2.03
CA GLY A 82 -22.16 11.35 -1.75
C GLY A 82 -22.14 9.82 -1.75
N HIS A 83 -20.99 9.21 -1.51
CA HIS A 83 -20.80 7.77 -1.51
C HIS A 83 -19.86 7.37 -0.37
N HIS A 84 -20.13 6.21 0.24
CA HIS A 84 -19.25 5.64 1.24
C HIS A 84 -17.90 5.24 0.61
N ILE A 85 -16.81 5.57 1.30
CA ILE A 85 -15.47 5.15 0.93
C ILE A 85 -15.14 3.97 1.82
N HIS A 86 -14.93 2.81 1.20
CA HIS A 86 -14.66 1.56 1.89
C HIS A 86 -13.26 1.57 2.51
N ASP A 87 -13.11 0.88 3.64
CA ASP A 87 -11.78 0.54 4.15
C ASP A 87 -11.17 -0.53 3.24
N PRO A 88 -10.02 -0.26 2.59
CA PRO A 88 -9.37 -1.24 1.71
C PRO A 88 -8.97 -2.51 2.46
N TYR A 89 -8.61 -2.43 3.76
CA TYR A 89 -8.21 -3.61 4.53
C TYR A 89 -9.37 -4.58 4.72
N GLU A 90 -10.59 -4.07 4.98
CA GLU A 90 -11.79 -4.92 5.07
C GLU A 90 -12.08 -5.62 3.73
N LEU A 91 -11.84 -4.94 2.60
CA LEU A 91 -12.01 -5.52 1.27
C LEU A 91 -10.98 -6.62 0.99
N TYR A 92 -9.70 -6.38 1.30
CA TYR A 92 -8.66 -7.40 1.12
C TYR A 92 -8.87 -8.61 2.04
N GLU A 93 -9.33 -8.42 3.27
CA GLU A 93 -9.70 -9.52 4.18
C GLU A 93 -10.85 -10.35 3.60
N ALA A 94 -11.88 -9.70 3.06
CA ALA A 94 -12.99 -10.38 2.42
C ALA A 94 -12.54 -11.18 1.19
N THR A 95 -11.74 -10.57 0.31
CA THR A 95 -11.20 -11.24 -0.89
C THR A 95 -10.27 -12.41 -0.54
N ALA A 96 -9.45 -12.28 0.51
CA ALA A 96 -8.59 -13.37 0.99
C ALA A 96 -9.41 -14.59 1.46
N GLN A 97 -10.66 -14.41 1.87
CA GLN A 97 -11.55 -15.50 2.27
C GLN A 97 -12.20 -16.22 1.07
N GLU A 98 -12.16 -15.62 -0.12
CA GLU A 98 -12.69 -16.20 -1.35
C GLU A 98 -11.68 -17.18 -1.98
N PRO A 99 -12.15 -18.23 -2.68
CA PRO A 99 -11.27 -19.06 -3.49
C PRO A 99 -10.62 -18.23 -4.62
N PRO A 100 -9.40 -18.58 -5.06
CA PRO A 100 -8.77 -17.90 -6.19
C PRO A 100 -9.64 -18.06 -7.46
N ALA A 101 -9.70 -16.99 -8.25
CA ALA A 101 -10.49 -16.91 -9.48
C ALA A 101 -10.00 -17.83 -10.61
#